data_AF-A0A800D817-F1
#
_entry.id   AF-A0A800D817-F1
#
_cell.length_a   1.000
_cell.length_b   1.000
_cell.length_c   1.000
_cell.angle_alpha   90.00
_cell.angle_beta   90.00
_cell.angle_gamma   90.00
#
_symmetry.space_group_name_H-M   'P 1'
#
loop_
_entity.id
_entity.type
_entity.pdbx_description
1 polymer ?
#
loop_
_entity_poly.entity_id
_entity_poly.type
_entity_poly.pdbx_seq_one_letter_code
_entity_poly.pdbx_strand_id
1 'polypeptide(L)'
;MGKIGFLNFELRIGKGRGREYPVWVVRSPAGEASGKFIRPFTPGQLKGIKTIIELAMLRSRERTRAALAQELRRIRKFGGDLFDALFKDDIRSCYEASLRLAYSQGKGLRIKLRIEPPELMDVPWEFLYEKKARKFLALSIRTTLVRYIELPYSAKPLLVQPPLRFLVMISNPLDYPSLDVEREKRRLQTALEDLEAKGLVEFHFLTEATLPALQNRLREEEFHIFHFIGHGGYAEEEGQGVLILENERRGSRPVRGEHLGKLLGDHFSLRLVVLNACEAGRPSARETGPYDSFSGVAEALVHERIPAVVAMQFEITDEAAILFAREF
;
A
#
# COMPACT_ATOMS: atom_id res chain seq x y z
N MET A 1 -20.52 -14.58 1.58
CA MET A 1 -20.80 -13.41 0.71
C MET A 1 -20.33 -13.76 -0.69
N GLY A 2 -21.17 -13.69 -1.73
CA GLY A 2 -20.76 -14.06 -3.09
C GLY A 2 -19.62 -13.17 -3.61
N LYS A 3 -18.69 -13.70 -4.41
CA LYS A 3 -17.62 -12.91 -5.03
C LYS A 3 -18.23 -11.81 -5.91
N ILE A 4 -18.12 -10.55 -5.49
CA ILE A 4 -18.51 -9.41 -6.33
C ILE A 4 -17.52 -9.33 -7.50
N GLY A 5 -18.02 -9.45 -8.73
CA GLY A 5 -17.21 -9.21 -9.92
C GLY A 5 -16.91 -7.71 -10.07
N PHE A 6 -15.80 -7.36 -10.72
CA PHE A 6 -15.40 -5.96 -10.94
C PHE A 6 -15.22 -5.64 -12.42
N LEU A 7 -15.67 -4.44 -12.83
CA LEU A 7 -15.24 -3.79 -14.07
C LEU A 7 -14.07 -2.84 -13.76
N ASN A 8 -13.15 -2.62 -14.70
CA ASN A 8 -11.99 -1.76 -14.48
C ASN A 8 -12.22 -0.35 -15.05
N PHE A 9 -11.86 0.68 -14.28
CA PHE A 9 -11.75 2.08 -14.69
C PHE A 9 -10.28 2.48 -14.56
N GLU A 10 -9.57 2.59 -15.68
CA GLU A 10 -8.13 2.75 -15.71
C GLU A 10 -7.76 4.21 -16.00
N LEU A 11 -7.21 4.89 -14.99
CA LEU A 11 -6.73 6.26 -15.06
C LEU A 11 -5.21 6.27 -15.16
N ARG A 12 -4.69 7.09 -16.07
CA ARG A 12 -3.26 7.39 -16.18
C ARG A 12 -3.05 8.88 -15.96
N ILE A 13 -2.22 9.23 -14.98
CA ILE A 13 -1.70 10.58 -14.76
C ILE A 13 -0.29 10.62 -15.34
N GLY A 14 -0.09 11.41 -16.39
CA GLY A 14 1.21 11.52 -17.06
C GLY A 14 2.09 12.63 -16.50
N LYS A 15 3.35 12.66 -16.97
CA LYS A 15 4.30 13.74 -16.66
C LYS A 15 3.71 15.11 -17.02
N GLY A 16 3.68 16.00 -16.04
CA GLY A 16 3.10 17.33 -16.12
C GLY A 16 4.13 18.45 -16.06
N ARG A 17 3.66 19.70 -15.97
CA ARG A 17 4.48 20.88 -15.68
C ARG A 17 3.87 21.67 -14.53
N GLY A 18 4.70 21.98 -13.52
CA GLY A 18 4.30 22.78 -12.37
C GLY A 18 3.23 22.09 -11.51
N ARG A 19 1.97 22.48 -11.64
CA ARG A 19 0.83 21.85 -10.93
C ARG A 19 -0.12 21.10 -11.86
N GLU A 20 0.13 21.13 -13.16
CA GLU A 20 -0.79 20.62 -14.16
C GLU A 20 -0.25 19.34 -14.79
N TYR A 21 -1.07 18.29 -14.75
CA TYR A 21 -0.74 16.95 -15.22
C TYR A 21 -1.80 16.48 -16.21
N PRO A 22 -1.42 15.96 -17.39
CA PRO A 22 -2.38 15.36 -18.29
C PRO A 22 -2.92 14.06 -17.69
N VAL A 23 -4.21 13.81 -17.86
CA VAL A 23 -4.90 12.61 -17.37
C VAL A 23 -5.68 11.96 -18.50
N TRP A 24 -5.64 10.63 -18.55
CA TRP A 24 -6.41 9.82 -19.49
C TRP A 24 -7.17 8.73 -18.74
N VAL A 25 -8.44 8.55 -19.09
CA VAL A 25 -9.15 7.28 -18.87
C VAL A 25 -8.77 6.38 -20.04
N VAL A 26 -7.81 5.48 -19.81
CA VAL A 26 -7.23 4.60 -20.83
C VAL A 26 -8.19 3.47 -21.19
N ARG A 27 -8.98 3.00 -20.22
CA ARG A 27 -9.97 1.96 -20.43
C ARG A 27 -11.06 2.07 -19.37
N SER A 28 -12.32 2.07 -19.80
CA SER A 28 -13.45 1.98 -18.88
C SER A 28 -14.68 1.36 -19.55
N PRO A 29 -15.70 0.95 -18.77
CA PRO A 29 -16.99 0.53 -19.33
C PRO A 29 -17.68 1.59 -20.18
N ALA A 30 -17.44 2.88 -19.91
CA ALA A 30 -18.07 4.00 -20.61
C ALA A 30 -17.20 4.61 -21.71
N GLY A 31 -16.09 3.96 -22.07
CA GLY A 31 -15.14 4.43 -23.09
C GLY A 31 -13.93 5.15 -22.51
N GLU A 32 -13.33 6.01 -23.32
CA GLU A 32 -12.12 6.76 -23.00
C GLU A 32 -12.44 8.24 -22.80
N ALA A 33 -11.59 8.93 -22.05
CA ALA A 33 -11.68 10.36 -21.82
C ALA A 33 -10.28 10.91 -21.55
N SER A 34 -10.08 12.21 -21.76
CA SER A 34 -8.85 12.88 -21.38
C SER A 34 -9.15 14.21 -20.71
N GLY A 35 -8.19 14.69 -19.94
CA GLY A 35 -8.35 15.91 -19.18
C GLY A 35 -7.05 16.28 -18.49
N LYS A 36 -7.18 17.12 -17.46
CA LYS A 36 -6.04 17.64 -16.71
C LYS A 36 -6.33 17.56 -15.22
N PHE A 37 -5.36 17.05 -14.48
CA PHE A 37 -5.32 17.15 -13.03
C PHE A 37 -4.49 18.37 -12.65
N ILE A 38 -5.13 19.34 -12.02
CA ILE A 38 -4.44 20.49 -11.43
C ILE A 38 -4.33 20.23 -9.93
N ARG A 39 -3.11 20.00 -9.46
CA ARG A 39 -2.83 19.66 -8.05
C ARG A 39 -3.46 20.68 -7.10
N PRO A 40 -4.44 20.27 -6.25
CA PRO A 40 -5.23 21.20 -5.45
C PRO A 40 -4.58 21.59 -4.11
N PHE A 41 -3.33 21.16 -3.87
CA PHE A 41 -2.58 21.41 -2.65
C PHE A 41 -1.15 21.84 -2.95
N THR A 42 -0.50 22.49 -2.00
CA THR A 42 0.95 22.76 -2.00
C THR A 42 1.72 21.61 -1.33
N PRO A 43 3.05 21.50 -1.50
CA PRO A 43 3.85 20.50 -0.78
C PRO A 43 3.70 20.60 0.75
N GLY A 44 3.62 21.81 1.30
CA GLY A 44 3.38 22.02 2.73
C GLY A 44 2.00 21.52 3.20
N GLN A 45 0.96 21.69 2.37
CA GLN A 45 -0.37 21.13 2.66
C GLN A 45 -0.38 19.60 2.60
N LEU A 46 0.39 19.00 1.68
CA LEU A 46 0.56 17.54 1.62
C LEU A 46 1.24 17.01 2.89
N LYS A 47 2.33 17.64 3.33
CA LYS A 47 2.99 17.29 4.61
C LYS A 47 2.02 17.43 5.78
N GLY A 48 1.28 18.54 5.84
CA GLY A 48 0.29 18.77 6.89
C GLY A 48 -0.81 17.72 6.94
N ILE A 49 -1.32 17.24 5.79
CA ILE A 49 -2.35 16.19 5.79
C ILE A 49 -1.80 14.82 6.20
N LYS A 50 -0.56 14.48 5.84
CA LYS A 50 0.10 13.24 6.32
C LYS A 50 0.19 13.23 7.85
N THR A 51 0.63 14.34 8.45
CA THR A 51 0.65 14.49 9.92
C THR A 51 -0.75 14.37 10.54
N ILE A 52 -1.78 14.94 9.90
CA ILE A 52 -3.16 14.81 10.38
C ILE A 52 -3.65 13.36 10.33
N ILE A 53 -3.28 12.60 9.30
CA ILE A 53 -3.62 11.18 9.16
C ILE A 53 -2.94 10.38 10.28
N GLU A 54 -1.65 10.57 10.52
CA GLU A 54 -0.92 9.93 11.63
C GLU A 54 -1.56 10.23 12.98
N LEU A 55 -1.88 11.50 13.25
CA LEU A 55 -2.56 11.91 14.48
C LEU A 55 -3.95 11.28 14.61
N ALA A 56 -4.70 11.15 13.51
CA ALA A 56 -5.98 10.47 13.52
C ALA A 56 -5.82 8.98 13.86
N MET A 57 -4.77 8.31 13.35
CA MET A 57 -4.45 6.91 13.68
C MET A 57 -4.10 6.76 15.17
N LEU A 58 -3.21 7.61 15.70
CA LEU A 58 -2.85 7.59 17.12
C LEU A 58 -4.06 7.80 18.03
N ARG A 59 -4.89 8.81 17.74
CA ARG A 59 -6.08 9.13 18.55
C ARG A 59 -7.20 8.11 18.44
N SER A 60 -7.23 7.34 17.36
CA SER A 60 -8.17 6.21 17.25
C SER A 60 -7.87 5.15 18.33
N ARG A 61 -6.60 4.99 18.74
CA ARG A 61 -6.18 4.13 19.86
C ARG A 61 -6.68 4.68 21.20
N GLU A 62 -6.64 6.00 21.38
CA GLU A 62 -6.95 6.68 22.65
C GLU A 62 -8.45 6.95 22.89
N ARG A 63 -9.34 6.59 21.95
CA ARG A 63 -10.81 6.77 22.03
C ARG A 63 -11.29 8.24 22.19
N THR A 64 -10.48 9.24 21.83
CA THR A 64 -10.86 10.67 21.91
C THR A 64 -11.75 11.08 20.72
N ARG A 65 -13.07 10.89 20.85
CA ARG A 65 -14.05 11.07 19.74
C ARG A 65 -14.08 12.46 19.11
N ALA A 66 -13.98 13.53 19.89
CA ALA A 66 -14.12 14.90 19.38
C ALA A 66 -12.92 15.34 18.52
N ALA A 67 -11.70 15.06 18.99
CA ALA A 67 -10.47 15.36 18.26
C ALA A 67 -10.36 14.52 16.98
N LEU A 68 -10.71 13.23 17.05
CA LEU A 68 -10.76 12.37 15.86
C LEU A 68 -11.77 12.89 14.83
N ALA A 69 -12.94 13.34 15.25
CA ALA A 69 -13.93 13.92 14.34
C ALA A 69 -13.42 15.19 13.64
N GLN A 70 -12.59 16.00 14.30
CA GLN A 70 -11.97 17.18 13.68
C GLN A 70 -10.95 16.79 12.61
N GLU A 71 -10.07 15.84 12.90
CA GLU A 71 -9.09 15.37 11.91
C GLU A 71 -9.79 14.69 10.72
N LEU A 72 -10.81 13.87 10.97
CA LEU A 72 -11.62 13.27 9.91
C LEU A 72 -12.29 14.32 9.00
N ARG A 73 -12.73 15.47 9.54
CA ARG A 73 -13.26 16.56 8.71
C ARG A 73 -12.19 17.13 7.78
N ARG A 74 -10.96 17.30 8.26
CA ARG A 74 -9.84 17.79 7.45
C ARG A 74 -9.44 16.78 6.38
N ILE A 75 -9.39 15.49 6.72
CA ILE A 75 -9.14 14.39 5.78
C ILE A 75 -10.21 14.34 4.70
N ARG A 76 -11.50 14.41 5.06
CA ARG A 76 -12.60 14.46 4.07
C ARG A 76 -12.52 15.68 3.16
N LYS A 77 -12.13 16.84 3.70
CA LYS A 77 -11.94 18.05 2.89
C LYS A 77 -10.82 17.83 1.86
N PHE A 78 -9.64 17.41 2.31
CA PHE A 78 -8.50 17.14 1.43
C PHE A 78 -8.86 16.10 0.36
N GLY A 79 -9.43 14.96 0.78
CA GLY A 79 -9.85 13.88 -0.11
C GLY A 79 -10.92 14.30 -1.13
N GLY A 80 -11.80 15.22 -0.72
CA GLY A 80 -12.82 15.77 -1.60
C GLY A 80 -12.25 16.76 -2.62
N ASP A 81 -11.30 17.58 -2.23
CA ASP A 81 -10.61 18.50 -3.15
C ASP A 81 -9.73 17.71 -4.13
N LEU A 82 -9.11 16.62 -3.67
CA LEU A 82 -8.38 15.68 -4.52
C LEU A 82 -9.31 14.98 -5.53
N PHE A 83 -10.49 14.52 -5.09
CA PHE A 83 -11.49 13.89 -5.95
C PHE A 83 -11.98 14.85 -7.03
N ASP A 84 -12.37 16.07 -6.65
CA ASP A 84 -12.89 17.07 -7.59
C ASP A 84 -11.82 17.52 -8.61
N ALA A 85 -10.54 17.51 -8.21
CA ALA A 85 -9.43 17.82 -9.12
C ALA A 85 -9.13 16.69 -10.12
N LEU A 86 -9.30 15.42 -9.72
CA LEU A 86 -9.03 14.25 -10.57
C LEU A 86 -10.22 13.90 -11.48
N PHE A 87 -11.43 13.88 -10.92
CA PHE A 87 -12.67 13.55 -11.62
C PHE A 87 -13.38 14.84 -12.03
N LYS A 88 -12.88 15.44 -13.11
CA LYS A 88 -13.38 16.70 -13.66
C LYS A 88 -13.87 16.50 -15.10
N ASP A 89 -14.86 17.29 -15.51
CA ASP A 89 -15.35 17.38 -16.90
C ASP A 89 -15.63 15.98 -17.49
N ASP A 90 -15.05 15.65 -18.64
CA ASP A 90 -15.27 14.38 -19.34
C ASP A 90 -14.81 13.16 -18.54
N ILE A 91 -13.76 13.29 -17.71
CA ILE A 91 -13.30 12.22 -16.82
C ILE A 91 -14.38 11.91 -15.79
N ARG A 92 -15.03 12.95 -15.24
CA ARG A 92 -16.14 12.77 -14.30
C ARG A 92 -17.33 12.09 -14.95
N SER A 93 -17.73 12.56 -16.13
CA SER A 93 -18.83 11.98 -16.90
C SER A 93 -18.59 10.50 -17.19
N CYS A 94 -17.36 10.17 -17.62
CA CYS A 94 -16.93 8.80 -17.89
C CYS A 94 -16.94 7.92 -16.62
N TYR A 95 -16.46 8.44 -15.49
CA TYR A 95 -16.51 7.77 -14.19
C TYR A 95 -17.94 7.48 -13.72
N GLU A 96 -18.81 8.49 -13.74
CA GLU A 96 -20.21 8.35 -13.29
C GLU A 96 -20.99 7.40 -14.20
N ALA A 97 -20.75 7.41 -15.52
CA ALA A 97 -21.32 6.45 -16.46
C ALA A 97 -20.81 5.02 -16.20
N SER A 98 -19.50 4.86 -15.98
CA SER A 98 -18.89 3.56 -15.68
C SER A 98 -19.41 2.96 -14.37
N LEU A 99 -19.63 3.79 -13.35
CA LEU A 99 -20.26 3.37 -12.10
C LEU A 99 -21.69 2.84 -12.32
N ARG A 100 -22.50 3.54 -13.12
CA ARG A 100 -23.87 3.11 -13.44
C ARG A 100 -23.86 1.77 -14.19
N LEU A 101 -22.95 1.58 -15.14
CA LEU A 101 -22.79 0.34 -15.90
C LEU A 101 -22.33 -0.83 -15.01
N ALA A 102 -21.39 -0.59 -14.09
CA ALA A 102 -20.99 -1.62 -13.13
C ALA A 102 -22.17 -2.03 -12.23
N TYR A 103 -22.91 -1.02 -11.72
CA TYR A 103 -24.07 -1.24 -10.87
C TYR A 103 -25.17 -2.04 -11.58
N SER A 104 -25.51 -1.72 -12.83
CA SER A 104 -26.54 -2.44 -13.60
C SER A 104 -26.18 -3.90 -13.88
N GLN A 105 -24.90 -4.24 -13.86
CA GLN A 105 -24.40 -5.61 -14.00
C GLN A 105 -24.23 -6.35 -12.65
N GLY A 106 -24.62 -5.74 -11.53
CA GLY A 106 -24.37 -6.31 -10.20
C GLY A 106 -22.88 -6.41 -9.84
N LYS A 107 -22.02 -5.60 -10.47
CA LYS A 107 -20.57 -5.57 -10.29
C LYS A 107 -20.10 -4.31 -9.55
N GLY A 108 -18.90 -4.38 -8.98
CA GLY A 108 -18.15 -3.20 -8.52
C GLY A 108 -17.36 -2.55 -9.65
N LEU A 109 -16.87 -1.33 -9.41
CA LEU A 109 -15.93 -0.62 -10.27
C LEU A 109 -14.55 -0.53 -9.60
N ARG A 110 -13.55 -1.19 -10.16
CA ARG A 110 -12.16 -1.11 -9.72
C ARG A 110 -11.47 0.05 -10.44
N ILE A 111 -11.10 1.08 -9.70
CA ILE A 111 -10.34 2.23 -10.16
C ILE A 111 -8.87 1.88 -10.10
N LYS A 112 -8.20 1.79 -11.25
CA LYS A 112 -6.76 1.59 -11.35
C LYS A 112 -6.10 2.95 -11.60
N LEU A 113 -5.24 3.39 -10.70
CA LEU A 113 -4.47 4.61 -10.83
C LEU A 113 -3.04 4.27 -11.27
N ARG A 114 -2.69 4.66 -12.50
CA ARG A 114 -1.32 4.70 -12.98
C ARG A 114 -0.80 6.12 -12.83
N ILE A 115 0.24 6.28 -12.02
CA ILE A 115 0.82 7.58 -11.68
C ILE A 115 2.26 7.57 -12.19
N GLU A 116 2.55 8.39 -13.19
CA GLU A 116 3.92 8.53 -13.72
C GLU A 116 4.77 9.57 -12.98
N PRO A 117 4.22 10.70 -12.49
CA PRO A 117 5.03 11.70 -11.76
C PRO A 117 5.36 11.22 -10.34
N PRO A 118 6.65 11.11 -9.96
CA PRO A 118 7.06 10.67 -8.62
C PRO A 118 6.45 11.52 -7.50
N GLU A 119 6.32 12.83 -7.70
CA GLU A 119 5.77 13.77 -6.70
C GLU A 119 4.28 13.58 -6.41
N LEU A 120 3.60 12.76 -7.21
CA LEU A 120 2.22 12.37 -6.99
C LEU A 120 2.07 10.98 -6.36
N MET A 121 3.16 10.22 -6.23
CA MET A 121 3.14 8.91 -5.56
C MET A 121 2.88 9.05 -4.05
N ASP A 122 3.39 10.13 -3.46
CA ASP A 122 3.23 10.45 -2.03
C ASP A 122 1.83 10.95 -1.65
N VAL A 123 1.00 11.22 -2.65
CA VAL A 123 -0.38 11.65 -2.41
C VAL A 123 -1.17 10.45 -1.87
N PRO A 124 -1.91 10.61 -0.77
CA PRO A 124 -2.64 9.49 -0.17
C PRO A 124 -3.98 9.30 -0.90
N TRP A 125 -3.92 8.79 -2.13
CA TRP A 125 -5.06 8.59 -3.05
C TRP A 125 -6.18 7.74 -2.45
N GLU A 126 -5.85 6.90 -1.49
CA GLU A 126 -6.75 6.06 -0.69
C GLU A 126 -7.82 6.89 0.03
N PHE A 127 -7.53 8.18 0.30
CA PHE A 127 -8.47 9.12 0.92
C PHE A 127 -9.31 9.91 -0.09
N LEU A 128 -9.32 9.56 -1.38
CA LEU A 128 -10.29 10.10 -2.36
C LEU A 128 -11.71 10.00 -1.80
N TYR A 129 -12.35 11.16 -1.64
CA TYR A 129 -13.65 11.29 -0.97
C TYR A 129 -14.70 11.87 -1.92
N GLU A 130 -15.74 11.11 -2.20
CA GLU A 130 -16.85 11.56 -3.03
C GLU A 130 -17.84 12.37 -2.18
N LYS A 131 -17.83 13.70 -2.33
CA LYS A 131 -18.66 14.62 -1.53
C LYS A 131 -20.16 14.32 -1.65
N LYS A 132 -20.65 14.00 -2.85
CA LYS A 132 -22.07 13.69 -3.12
C LYS A 132 -22.52 12.41 -2.40
N ALA A 133 -21.72 11.35 -2.47
CA ALA A 133 -22.02 10.06 -1.82
C ALA A 133 -21.58 10.01 -0.36
N ARG A 134 -20.86 11.03 0.12
CA ARG A 134 -20.32 11.16 1.48
C ARG A 134 -19.49 9.95 1.93
N LYS A 135 -18.68 9.41 1.02
CA LYS A 135 -17.89 8.19 1.25
C LYS A 135 -16.46 8.33 0.72
N PHE A 136 -15.53 7.64 1.38
CA PHE A 136 -14.22 7.36 0.80
C PHE A 136 -14.37 6.25 -0.24
N LEU A 137 -13.74 6.41 -1.39
CA LEU A 137 -13.85 5.41 -2.46
C LEU A 137 -13.28 4.06 -2.03
N ALA A 138 -12.15 4.05 -1.32
CA ALA A 138 -11.47 2.85 -0.86
C ALA A 138 -12.26 2.03 0.18
N LEU A 139 -13.24 2.63 0.88
CA LEU A 139 -14.04 1.95 1.91
C LEU A 139 -15.36 1.37 1.38
N SER A 140 -15.62 1.46 0.07
CA SER A 140 -16.87 0.98 -0.52
C SER A 140 -16.66 -0.36 -1.19
N ILE A 141 -17.42 -1.39 -0.81
CA ILE A 141 -17.38 -2.72 -1.44
C ILE A 141 -17.69 -2.71 -2.95
N ARG A 142 -18.25 -1.60 -3.46
CA ARG A 142 -18.56 -1.40 -4.88
C ARG A 142 -17.51 -0.60 -5.63
N THR A 143 -16.53 -0.03 -4.93
CA THR A 143 -15.45 0.77 -5.53
C THR A 143 -14.13 0.39 -4.89
N THR A 144 -13.21 -0.18 -5.66
CA THR A 144 -11.87 -0.51 -5.15
C THR A 144 -10.86 0.42 -5.80
N LEU A 145 -9.91 0.94 -5.03
CA LEU A 145 -8.80 1.73 -5.55
C LEU A 145 -7.53 0.87 -5.58
N VAL A 146 -6.82 0.85 -6.70
CA VAL A 146 -5.57 0.11 -6.87
C VAL A 146 -4.55 1.02 -7.53
N ARG A 147 -3.37 1.17 -6.92
CA ARG A 147 -2.19 1.73 -7.60
C ARG A 147 -1.67 0.69 -8.58
N TYR A 148 -1.63 1.03 -9.86
CA TYR A 148 -1.32 0.10 -10.94
C TYR A 148 -0.02 0.48 -11.63
N ILE A 149 0.92 -0.46 -11.61
CA ILE A 149 2.18 -0.39 -12.35
C ILE A 149 2.01 -1.25 -13.60
N GLU A 150 2.30 -0.68 -14.77
CA GLU A 150 2.27 -1.43 -16.02
C GLU A 150 3.49 -2.35 -16.07
N LEU A 151 3.25 -3.66 -16.09
CA LEU A 151 4.29 -4.66 -16.27
C LEU A 151 4.12 -5.33 -17.63
N PRO A 152 5.21 -5.67 -18.33
CA PRO A 152 5.15 -6.39 -19.61
C PRO A 152 4.71 -7.86 -19.47
N TYR A 153 4.35 -8.31 -18.27
CA TYR A 153 3.94 -9.68 -17.97
C TYR A 153 2.54 -9.70 -17.36
N SER A 154 1.70 -10.62 -17.81
CA SER A 154 0.39 -10.86 -17.19
C SER A 154 0.57 -11.51 -15.83
N ALA A 155 0.08 -10.86 -14.76
CA ALA A 155 -0.13 -11.54 -13.50
C ALA A 155 -1.10 -12.71 -13.75
N LYS A 156 -0.63 -13.95 -13.63
CA LYS A 156 -1.48 -15.12 -13.78
C LYS A 156 -2.45 -15.14 -12.58
N PRO A 157 -3.78 -15.22 -12.79
CA PRO A 157 -4.69 -15.52 -11.69
C PRO A 157 -4.33 -16.91 -11.17
N LEU A 158 -4.00 -17.01 -9.88
CA LEU A 158 -3.56 -18.27 -9.30
C LEU A 158 -4.51 -18.71 -8.20
N LEU A 159 -5.07 -19.90 -8.41
CA LEU A 159 -5.71 -20.70 -7.38
C LEU A 159 -4.59 -21.24 -6.49
N VAL A 160 -4.45 -20.69 -5.29
CA VAL A 160 -3.54 -21.25 -4.30
C VAL A 160 -4.30 -22.32 -3.52
N GLN A 161 -3.70 -23.50 -3.36
CA GLN A 161 -4.27 -24.52 -2.49
C GLN A 161 -3.87 -24.22 -1.05
N PRO A 162 -4.80 -24.26 -0.09
CA PRO A 162 -4.43 -24.17 1.31
C PRO A 162 -3.52 -25.34 1.75
N PRO A 163 -2.66 -25.15 2.76
CA PRO A 163 -2.50 -23.91 3.53
C PRO A 163 -1.72 -22.84 2.77
N LEU A 164 -2.14 -21.57 2.94
CA LEU A 164 -1.33 -20.42 2.56
C LEU A 164 -0.16 -20.28 3.55
N ARG A 165 1.02 -20.67 3.08
CA ARG A 165 2.28 -20.57 3.81
C ARG A 165 2.85 -19.16 3.80
N PHE A 166 2.92 -18.55 4.99
CA PHE A 166 3.54 -17.24 5.23
C PHE A 166 5.00 -17.42 5.65
N LEU A 167 5.90 -16.76 4.95
CA LEU A 167 7.26 -16.52 5.43
C LEU A 167 7.30 -15.14 6.09
N VAL A 168 7.44 -15.12 7.40
CA VAL A 168 7.41 -13.89 8.21
C VAL A 168 8.81 -13.53 8.66
N MET A 169 9.24 -12.31 8.36
CA MET A 169 10.50 -11.73 8.80
C MET A 169 10.21 -10.54 9.71
N ILE A 170 10.72 -10.56 10.94
CA ILE A 170 10.62 -9.43 11.88
C ILE A 170 12.02 -8.92 12.16
N SER A 171 12.35 -7.73 11.64
CA SER A 171 13.66 -7.10 11.78
C SER A 171 13.71 -6.17 12.99
N ASN A 172 14.60 -6.42 13.94
CA ASN A 172 14.76 -5.62 15.16
C ASN A 172 16.24 -5.34 15.46
N PRO A 173 16.93 -4.55 14.60
CA PRO A 173 18.34 -4.26 14.78
C PRO A 173 18.60 -3.39 16.01
N LEU A 174 19.74 -3.61 16.66
CA LEU A 174 20.10 -3.00 17.95
C LEU A 174 20.28 -1.47 17.90
N ASP A 175 20.55 -0.92 16.72
CA ASP A 175 20.78 0.51 16.48
C ASP A 175 19.54 1.26 15.97
N TYR A 176 18.35 0.65 16.04
CA TYR A 176 17.06 1.26 15.72
C TYR A 176 16.10 1.23 16.92
N PRO A 177 14.99 2.01 16.88
CA PRO A 177 13.93 1.90 17.87
C PRO A 177 13.45 0.45 17.99
N SER A 178 13.43 -0.06 19.22
CA SER A 178 13.14 -1.47 19.45
C SER A 178 11.68 -1.81 19.15
N LEU A 179 11.47 -2.93 18.46
CA LEU A 179 10.17 -3.54 18.24
C LEU A 179 9.91 -4.65 19.28
N ASP A 180 8.67 -4.74 19.74
CA ASP A 180 8.21 -5.87 20.54
C ASP A 180 7.89 -7.06 19.61
N VAL A 181 8.94 -7.79 19.24
CA VAL A 181 8.88 -8.92 18.29
C VAL A 181 7.80 -9.93 18.67
N GLU A 182 7.69 -10.26 19.95
CA GLU A 182 6.72 -11.24 20.43
C GLU A 182 5.28 -10.72 20.34
N ARG A 183 5.07 -9.43 20.57
CA ARG A 183 3.77 -8.80 20.29
C ARG A 183 3.45 -8.79 18.81
N GLU A 184 4.41 -8.51 17.92
CA GLU A 184 4.17 -8.56 16.48
C GLU A 184 3.80 -9.97 15.99
N LYS A 185 4.47 -11.02 16.47
CA LYS A 185 4.09 -12.41 16.18
C LYS A 185 2.67 -12.72 16.64
N ARG A 186 2.37 -12.43 17.92
CA ARG A 186 1.04 -12.67 18.50
C ARG A 186 -0.05 -11.93 17.74
N ARG A 187 0.19 -10.70 17.30
CA ARG A 187 -0.79 -9.92 16.52
C ARG A 187 -1.13 -10.62 15.20
N LEU A 188 -0.11 -11.05 14.46
CA LEU A 188 -0.31 -11.72 13.18
C LEU A 188 -1.07 -13.05 13.36
N GLN A 189 -0.68 -13.84 14.36
CA GLN A 189 -1.35 -15.11 14.68
C GLN A 189 -2.79 -14.89 15.14
N THR A 190 -3.04 -13.95 16.06
CA THR A 190 -4.41 -13.63 16.56
C THR A 190 -5.32 -13.15 15.42
N ALA A 191 -4.76 -12.44 14.44
CA ALA A 191 -5.54 -11.96 13.31
C ALA A 191 -6.05 -13.11 12.43
N LEU A 192 -5.23 -14.14 12.24
CA LEU A 192 -5.49 -15.26 11.33
C LEU A 192 -5.76 -16.58 12.07
N GLU A 193 -5.98 -16.54 13.38
CA GLU A 193 -6.17 -17.71 14.26
C GLU A 193 -7.27 -18.63 13.73
N ASP A 194 -8.40 -18.08 13.30
CA ASP A 194 -9.52 -18.84 12.73
C ASP A 194 -9.14 -19.57 11.42
N LEU A 195 -8.19 -19.02 10.64
CA LEU A 195 -7.72 -19.63 9.39
C LEU A 195 -6.64 -20.66 9.66
N GLU A 196 -5.73 -20.39 10.60
CA GLU A 196 -4.70 -21.31 11.05
C GLU A 196 -5.34 -22.56 11.70
N ALA A 197 -6.33 -22.37 12.59
CA ALA A 197 -7.08 -23.47 13.21
C ALA A 197 -7.86 -24.35 12.20
N LYS A 198 -8.20 -23.80 11.03
CA LYS A 198 -8.83 -24.54 9.92
C LYS A 198 -7.81 -25.17 8.96
N GLY A 199 -6.50 -25.04 9.23
CA GLY A 199 -5.43 -25.50 8.34
C GLY A 199 -5.38 -24.75 7.01
N LEU A 200 -5.93 -23.53 6.96
CA LEU A 200 -5.95 -22.71 5.75
C LEU A 200 -4.73 -21.80 5.61
N VAL A 201 -4.03 -21.55 6.72
CA VAL A 201 -2.83 -20.70 6.81
C VAL A 201 -1.80 -21.40 7.67
N GLU A 202 -0.53 -21.23 7.34
CA GLU A 202 0.61 -21.72 8.13
C GLU A 202 1.66 -20.60 8.22
N PHE A 203 2.21 -20.36 9.41
CA PHE A 203 3.24 -19.35 9.63
C PHE A 203 4.63 -19.97 9.82
N HIS A 204 5.60 -19.41 9.10
CA HIS A 204 7.02 -19.71 9.28
C HIS A 204 7.75 -18.41 9.60
N PHE A 205 8.14 -18.26 10.86
CA PHE A 205 8.91 -17.09 11.32
C PHE A 205 10.40 -17.34 11.13
N LEU A 206 11.09 -16.41 10.48
CA LEU A 206 12.54 -16.42 10.46
C LEU A 206 13.10 -16.13 11.85
N THR A 207 14.10 -16.92 12.26
CA THR A 207 14.85 -16.70 13.49
C THR A 207 15.75 -15.47 13.39
N GLU A 208 16.29 -15.21 12.20
CA GLU A 208 17.16 -14.09 11.90
C GLU A 208 16.62 -13.28 10.72
N ALA A 209 16.52 -11.96 10.87
CA ALA A 209 16.06 -11.06 9.82
C ALA A 209 17.18 -10.64 8.86
N THR A 210 18.02 -11.60 8.45
CA THR A 210 19.15 -11.36 7.54
C THR A 210 18.81 -11.80 6.11
N LEU A 211 19.46 -11.20 5.11
CA LEU A 211 19.33 -11.63 3.71
C LEU A 211 19.76 -13.09 3.49
N PRO A 212 20.89 -13.58 4.05
CA PRO A 212 21.25 -15.00 3.93
C PRO A 212 20.21 -15.94 4.52
N ALA A 213 19.65 -15.63 5.69
CA ALA A 213 18.61 -16.46 6.31
C ALA A 213 17.34 -16.52 5.44
N LEU A 214 16.90 -15.38 4.89
CA LEU A 214 15.79 -15.32 3.94
C LEU A 214 16.05 -16.17 2.70
N GLN A 215 17.24 -16.04 2.10
CA GLN A 215 17.61 -16.78 0.91
C GLN A 215 17.65 -18.29 1.15
N ASN A 216 18.23 -18.72 2.27
CA ASN A 216 18.26 -20.14 2.63
C ASN A 216 16.84 -20.68 2.81
N ARG A 217 16.00 -19.95 3.54
CA ARG A 217 14.63 -20.40 3.80
C ARG A 217 13.80 -20.53 2.53
N LEU A 218 13.89 -19.57 1.61
CA LEU A 218 13.19 -19.60 0.32
C LEU A 218 13.61 -20.79 -0.57
N ARG A 219 14.82 -21.34 -0.38
CA ARG A 219 15.30 -22.52 -1.14
C ARG A 219 14.79 -23.85 -0.59
N GLU A 220 14.45 -23.88 0.69
CA GLU A 220 14.02 -25.12 1.36
C GLU A 220 12.56 -25.45 1.07
N GLU A 221 11.71 -24.43 0.97
CA GLU A 221 10.27 -24.60 1.05
C GLU A 221 9.51 -23.58 0.19
N GLU A 222 8.32 -23.97 -0.27
CA GLU A 222 7.42 -23.06 -0.99
C GLU A 222 6.67 -22.12 -0.04
N PHE A 223 6.52 -20.86 -0.45
CA PHE A 223 5.84 -19.82 0.32
C PHE A 223 4.98 -18.98 -0.60
N HIS A 224 3.78 -18.65 -0.13
CA HIS A 224 2.82 -17.89 -0.93
C HIS A 224 2.83 -16.41 -0.55
N ILE A 225 3.22 -16.10 0.68
CA ILE A 225 3.20 -14.74 1.22
C ILE A 225 4.51 -14.49 1.94
N PHE A 226 5.19 -13.38 1.62
CA PHE A 226 6.30 -12.87 2.41
C PHE A 226 5.82 -11.65 3.19
N HIS A 227 5.93 -11.70 4.52
CA HIS A 227 5.50 -10.61 5.39
C HIS A 227 6.71 -10.06 6.14
N PHE A 228 7.11 -8.84 5.79
CA PHE A 228 8.15 -8.10 6.49
C PHE A 228 7.54 -7.18 7.55
N ILE A 229 8.05 -7.28 8.77
CA ILE A 229 7.74 -6.37 9.88
C ILE A 229 9.05 -5.72 10.33
N GLY A 230 9.12 -4.39 10.36
CA GLY A 230 10.39 -3.74 10.67
C GLY A 230 10.38 -2.23 10.48
N HIS A 231 11.54 -1.69 10.15
CA HIS A 231 11.71 -0.28 9.83
C HIS A 231 12.01 -0.10 8.34
N GLY A 232 11.59 1.04 7.81
CA GLY A 232 12.05 1.54 6.53
C GLY A 232 12.84 2.83 6.68
N GLY A 233 13.51 3.22 5.60
CA GLY A 233 14.24 4.47 5.54
C GLY A 233 14.46 4.90 4.11
N TYR A 234 15.19 6.01 3.94
CA TYR A 234 15.53 6.57 2.65
C TYR A 234 17.06 6.64 2.51
N ALA A 235 17.60 6.07 1.44
CA ALA A 235 19.01 6.15 1.09
C ALA A 235 19.23 7.40 0.21
N GLU A 236 19.70 8.50 0.82
CA GLU A 236 19.86 9.80 0.16
C GLU A 236 20.83 9.78 -1.03
N GLU A 237 21.96 9.08 -0.90
CA GLU A 237 22.98 8.96 -1.95
C GLU A 237 22.42 8.38 -3.26
N GLU A 238 21.35 7.59 -3.16
CA GLU A 238 20.78 6.84 -4.26
C GLU A 238 19.35 7.26 -4.61
N GLY A 239 18.75 8.16 -3.80
CA GLY A 239 17.41 8.70 -4.01
C GLY A 239 16.29 7.67 -3.94
N GLN A 240 16.41 6.66 -3.06
CA GLN A 240 15.46 5.55 -3.00
C GLN A 240 15.13 5.07 -1.58
N GLY A 241 13.94 4.49 -1.43
CA GLY A 241 13.51 3.84 -0.20
C GLY A 241 14.17 2.48 0.05
N VAL A 242 14.35 2.14 1.32
CA VAL A 242 14.98 0.90 1.80
C VAL A 242 14.18 0.29 2.95
N LEU A 243 14.26 -1.03 3.10
CA LEU A 243 13.90 -1.74 4.33
C LEU A 243 15.16 -1.94 5.18
N ILE A 244 15.00 -1.89 6.49
CA ILE A 244 16.10 -2.06 7.44
C ILE A 244 16.08 -3.49 7.95
N LEU A 245 16.97 -4.32 7.43
CA LEU A 245 17.20 -5.71 7.87
C LEU A 245 18.32 -5.76 8.92
N GLU A 246 18.57 -6.96 9.45
CA GLU A 246 19.70 -7.23 10.33
C GLU A 246 20.94 -7.69 9.55
N ASN A 247 22.11 -7.28 10.03
CA ASN A 247 23.39 -7.89 9.66
C ASN A 247 23.80 -8.98 10.66
N GLU A 248 24.91 -9.67 10.39
CA GLU A 248 25.43 -10.78 11.23
C GLU A 248 25.73 -10.37 12.68
N ARG A 249 25.87 -9.07 12.95
CA ARG A 249 26.11 -8.52 14.29
C ARG A 249 24.84 -7.92 14.91
N ARG A 250 23.65 -8.23 14.37
CA ARG A 250 22.34 -7.67 14.76
C ARG A 250 22.24 -6.14 14.65
N GLY A 251 23.13 -5.52 13.89
CA GLY A 251 23.01 -4.10 13.52
C GLY A 251 22.17 -3.92 12.27
N SER A 252 21.82 -2.67 11.97
CA SER A 252 21.01 -2.33 10.80
C SER A 252 21.76 -2.59 9.50
N ARG A 253 21.01 -3.03 8.49
CA ARG A 253 21.43 -3.17 7.11
C ARG A 253 20.33 -2.61 6.20
N PRO A 254 20.56 -1.46 5.56
CA PRO A 254 19.67 -0.98 4.51
C PRO A 254 19.62 -1.98 3.34
N VAL A 255 18.41 -2.34 2.91
CA VAL A 255 18.16 -3.23 1.78
C VAL A 255 17.14 -2.57 0.85
N ARG A 256 17.55 -2.41 -0.41
CA ARG A 256 16.72 -1.83 -1.45
C ARG A 256 15.65 -2.79 -1.93
N GLY A 257 14.56 -2.23 -2.45
CA GLY A 257 13.48 -2.99 -3.07
C GLY A 257 13.93 -3.85 -4.24
N GLU A 258 14.87 -3.40 -5.08
CA GLU A 258 15.34 -4.23 -6.22
C GLU A 258 16.16 -5.44 -5.75
N HIS A 259 16.97 -5.27 -4.70
CA HIS A 259 17.74 -6.39 -4.15
C HIS A 259 16.81 -7.42 -3.51
N LEU A 260 15.85 -6.97 -2.70
CA LEU A 260 14.86 -7.87 -2.14
C LEU A 260 13.98 -8.52 -3.22
N GLY A 261 13.58 -7.76 -4.23
CA GLY A 261 12.78 -8.22 -5.35
C GLY A 261 13.46 -9.32 -6.15
N LYS A 262 14.77 -9.20 -6.44
CA LYS A 262 15.54 -10.28 -7.08
C LYS A 262 15.57 -11.56 -6.27
N LEU A 263 15.58 -11.47 -4.95
CA LEU A 263 15.57 -12.64 -4.08
C LEU A 263 14.19 -13.33 -4.06
N LEU A 264 13.12 -12.53 -4.08
CA LEU A 264 11.74 -13.00 -3.98
C LEU A 264 11.12 -13.37 -5.35
N GLY A 265 11.55 -12.72 -6.43
CA GLY A 265 10.92 -12.77 -7.76
C GLY A 265 11.06 -14.11 -8.47
N ASP A 266 12.11 -14.88 -8.15
CA ASP A 266 12.29 -16.25 -8.65
C ASP A 266 11.57 -17.29 -7.79
N HIS A 267 10.95 -16.89 -6.68
CA HIS A 267 10.11 -17.78 -5.87
C HIS A 267 8.72 -17.91 -6.50
N PHE A 268 8.58 -18.80 -7.49
CA PHE A 268 7.37 -18.90 -8.31
C PHE A 268 6.07 -19.20 -7.56
N SER A 269 6.12 -19.64 -6.30
CA SER A 269 4.93 -19.82 -5.44
C SER A 269 4.48 -18.52 -4.77
N LEU A 270 5.35 -17.51 -4.67
CA LEU A 270 5.09 -16.23 -4.01
C LEU A 270 4.03 -15.42 -4.77
N ARG A 271 3.06 -14.88 -4.04
CA ARG A 271 1.90 -14.14 -4.60
C ARG A 271 1.78 -12.74 -4.04
N LEU A 272 2.14 -12.58 -2.78
CA LEU A 272 1.93 -11.35 -2.06
C LEU A 272 3.15 -11.06 -1.20
N VAL A 273 3.62 -9.82 -1.27
CA VAL A 273 4.51 -9.26 -0.26
C VAL A 273 3.72 -8.26 0.58
N VAL A 274 3.80 -8.40 1.90
CA VAL A 274 3.25 -7.44 2.86
C VAL A 274 4.42 -6.74 3.55
N LEU A 275 4.50 -5.43 3.38
CA LEU A 275 5.49 -4.57 4.01
C LEU A 275 4.80 -3.79 5.14
N ASN A 276 4.93 -4.30 6.36
CA ASN A 276 4.45 -3.67 7.57
C ASN A 276 5.63 -3.02 8.31
N ALA A 277 6.09 -1.89 7.80
CA ALA A 277 7.23 -1.21 8.37
C ALA A 277 6.94 0.26 8.64
N CYS A 278 7.48 0.76 9.75
CA CYS A 278 7.34 2.15 10.15
C CYS A 278 8.43 2.99 9.49
N GLU A 279 8.12 4.24 9.14
CA GLU A 279 9.14 5.28 8.92
C GLU A 279 9.74 5.67 10.28
N ALA A 280 10.50 4.77 10.91
CA ALA A 280 11.29 5.09 12.08
C ALA A 280 12.50 5.91 11.63
N GLY A 281 12.28 7.23 11.49
CA GLY A 281 13.31 8.16 11.08
C GLY A 281 14.52 8.12 12.01
N ARG A 282 15.73 8.03 11.43
CA ARG A 282 16.86 8.75 12.01
C ARG A 282 16.49 10.24 12.03
N PRO A 283 16.81 11.00 13.10
CA PRO A 283 16.44 12.41 13.25
C PRO A 283 16.85 13.33 12.09
N SER A 284 17.80 12.90 11.24
CA SER A 284 18.27 13.62 10.05
C SER A 284 17.49 13.34 8.77
N ALA A 285 16.67 12.28 8.69
CA ALA A 285 16.00 11.87 7.45
C ALA A 285 14.70 12.65 7.15
N ARG A 286 14.25 13.53 8.06
CA ARG A 286 13.02 14.33 7.89
C ARG A 286 13.20 15.54 6.98
N GLU A 287 14.41 15.84 6.51
CA GLU A 287 14.72 17.08 5.80
C GLU A 287 15.11 16.93 4.33
N THR A 288 15.34 15.72 3.80
CA THR A 288 16.16 15.58 2.56
C THR A 288 15.70 14.52 1.55
N GLY A 289 14.41 14.12 1.55
CA GLY A 289 13.83 13.32 0.47
C GLY A 289 12.33 13.60 0.28
N PRO A 290 11.84 13.96 -0.92
CA PRO A 290 10.43 14.29 -1.13
C PRO A 290 9.53 13.08 -1.48
N TYR A 291 9.99 11.83 -1.26
CA TYR A 291 9.27 10.61 -1.64
C TYR A 291 9.25 9.56 -0.51
N ASP A 292 8.07 9.00 -0.25
CA ASP A 292 7.80 8.00 0.79
C ASP A 292 8.62 6.71 0.57
N SER A 293 9.36 6.31 1.59
CA SER A 293 10.35 5.23 1.53
C SER A 293 9.74 3.89 1.11
N PHE A 294 8.46 3.64 1.44
CA PHE A 294 7.82 2.35 1.18
C PHE A 294 7.18 2.26 -0.20
N SER A 295 6.74 3.38 -0.78
CA SER A 295 6.20 3.37 -2.13
C SER A 295 7.27 2.95 -3.15
N GLY A 296 8.51 3.40 -2.95
CA GLY A 296 9.64 3.00 -3.82
C GLY A 296 10.00 1.52 -3.69
N VAL A 297 10.04 0.98 -2.47
CA VAL A 297 10.29 -0.46 -2.25
C VAL A 297 9.18 -1.32 -2.88
N ALA A 298 7.92 -0.96 -2.65
CA ALA A 298 6.79 -1.70 -3.20
C ALA A 298 6.77 -1.69 -4.73
N GLU A 299 7.06 -0.53 -5.35
CA GLU A 299 7.17 -0.39 -6.80
C GLU A 299 8.31 -1.27 -7.35
N ALA A 300 9.49 -1.24 -6.73
CA ALA A 300 10.62 -2.08 -7.11
C ALA A 300 10.28 -3.58 -7.04
N LEU A 301 9.58 -4.03 -5.99
CA LEU A 301 9.14 -5.42 -5.88
C LEU A 301 8.17 -5.83 -6.99
N VAL A 302 7.22 -4.97 -7.34
CA VAL A 302 6.29 -5.21 -8.45
C VAL A 302 7.05 -5.28 -9.78
N HIS A 303 8.05 -4.42 -9.99
CA HIS A 303 8.95 -4.49 -11.15
C HIS A 303 9.75 -5.80 -11.22
N GLU A 304 10.16 -6.34 -10.08
CA GLU A 304 10.82 -7.65 -9.95
C GLU A 304 9.82 -8.83 -9.95
N ARG A 305 8.68 -8.67 -10.62
CA ARG A 305 7.67 -9.70 -10.92
C ARG A 305 6.88 -10.24 -9.73
N ILE A 306 6.93 -9.57 -8.58
CA ILE A 306 6.03 -9.90 -7.47
C ILE A 306 4.59 -9.54 -7.87
N PRO A 307 3.62 -10.49 -7.83
CA PRO A 307 2.28 -10.26 -8.38
C PRO A 307 1.48 -9.16 -7.66
N ALA A 308 1.69 -9.01 -6.35
CA ALA A 308 1.03 -7.98 -5.56
C ALA A 308 1.89 -7.60 -4.34
N VAL A 309 1.84 -6.33 -3.99
CA VAL A 309 2.48 -5.80 -2.78
C VAL A 309 1.48 -4.95 -2.02
N VAL A 310 1.38 -5.18 -0.72
CA VAL A 310 0.70 -4.29 0.22
C VAL A 310 1.79 -3.62 1.05
N ALA A 311 1.85 -2.29 1.00
CA ALA A 311 2.78 -1.51 1.80
C ALA A 311 2.02 -0.43 2.57
N MET A 312 2.30 -0.32 3.86
CA MET A 312 1.67 0.69 4.71
C MET A 312 2.37 2.03 4.50
N GLN A 313 1.58 3.10 4.31
CA GLN A 313 2.11 4.49 4.24
C GLN A 313 2.23 5.16 5.62
N PHE A 314 1.60 4.58 6.64
CA PHE A 314 1.54 5.13 8.00
C PHE A 314 1.60 3.98 9.00
N GLU A 315 2.00 4.28 10.24
CA GLU A 315 1.85 3.33 11.34
C GLU A 315 0.37 3.00 11.54
N ILE A 316 0.02 1.70 11.48
CA ILE A 316 -1.33 1.22 11.69
C ILE A 316 -1.57 0.82 13.15
N THR A 317 -2.81 0.90 13.63
CA THR A 317 -3.16 0.42 14.97
C THR A 317 -3.22 -1.10 15.02
N ASP A 318 -3.02 -1.69 16.21
CA ASP A 318 -3.16 -3.14 16.43
C ASP A 318 -4.49 -3.67 15.90
N GLU A 319 -5.57 -2.96 16.22
CA GLU A 319 -6.92 -3.30 15.78
C GLU A 319 -7.02 -3.24 14.25
N ALA A 320 -6.51 -2.19 13.62
CA ALA A 320 -6.51 -2.05 12.17
C ALA A 320 -5.66 -3.15 11.47
N ALA A 321 -4.52 -3.53 12.03
CA ALA A 321 -3.70 -4.62 11.52
C ALA A 321 -4.43 -5.97 11.57
N ILE A 322 -5.11 -6.25 12.68
CA ILE A 322 -5.92 -7.46 12.86
C ILE A 322 -7.10 -7.50 11.88
N LEU A 323 -7.86 -6.40 11.79
CA LEU A 323 -8.98 -6.28 10.86
C LEU A 323 -8.51 -6.38 9.40
N PHE A 324 -7.39 -5.74 9.06
CA PHE A 324 -6.82 -5.82 7.71
C PHE A 324 -6.49 -7.26 7.34
N ALA A 325 -5.75 -7.98 8.18
CA ALA A 325 -5.39 -9.37 7.91
C ALA A 325 -6.62 -10.30 7.85
N ARG A 326 -7.69 -10.02 8.60
CA ARG A 326 -8.93 -10.81 8.54
C ARG A 326 -9.72 -10.62 7.24
N GLU A 327 -9.74 -9.41 6.70
CA GLU A 327 -10.62 -9.03 5.58
C GLU A 327 -9.91 -9.06 4.21
N PHE A 328 -8.57 -9.01 4.18
CA PHE A 328 -7.76 -8.93 2.97
C PHE A 328 -7.03 -10.24 2.67
#